data_AF-A0A4Q0YQ86-F1
#
_entry.id   AF-A0A4Q0YQ86-F1
#
_cell.length_a   1.000
_cell.length_b   1.000
_cell.length_c   1.000
_cell.angle_alpha   90.00
_cell.angle_beta   90.00
_cell.angle_gamma   90.00
#
_symmetry.space_group_name_H-M   'P 1'
#
loop_
_entity.id
_entity.type
_entity.pdbx_description
1 polymer ?
#
loop_
_entity_poly.entity_id
_entity_poly.type
_entity_poly.pdbx_seq_one_letter_code
_entity_poly.pdbx_strand_id
1 'polypeptide(L)'
;MNKRAVYLSAMERREKIDFSLQGISQYELLLTAYSSCGDGFENAIGYCLQIREGTGEEGSDNQVFLRHSDGSIRVHHQQAFYRVADSEKDQILSLFEIKPDDERKDMDLCCPNGITESGFRVKLAGNCYS
;
A
#
# COMPACT_ATOMS: atom_id res chain seq x y z
N MET A 1 -5.14 -20.43 -9.20
CA MET A 1 -3.77 -20.22 -8.68
C MET A 1 -3.82 -20.15 -7.17
N ASN A 2 -2.86 -20.75 -6.44
CA ASN A 2 -2.90 -20.83 -4.98
C ASN A 2 -2.33 -19.55 -4.35
N LYS A 3 -3.18 -18.68 -3.80
CA LYS A 3 -2.79 -17.39 -3.18
C LYS A 3 -1.77 -17.55 -2.06
N ARG A 4 -1.83 -18.64 -1.29
CA ARG A 4 -0.87 -18.91 -0.21
C ARG A 4 0.54 -19.14 -0.76
N ALA A 5 0.67 -19.87 -1.87
CA ALA A 5 1.96 -20.11 -2.49
C ALA A 5 2.57 -18.81 -3.05
N VAL A 6 1.75 -17.98 -3.69
CA VAL A 6 2.17 -16.66 -4.20
C VAL A 6 2.62 -15.75 -3.06
N TYR A 7 1.85 -15.69 -1.96
CA TYR A 7 2.23 -14.91 -0.78
C TYR A 7 3.58 -15.35 -0.19
N LEU A 8 3.80 -16.65 -0.01
CA LEU A 8 5.07 -17.16 0.54
C LEU A 8 6.26 -16.84 -0.39
N SER A 9 6.08 -17.00 -1.71
CA SER A 9 7.08 -16.65 -2.72
C SER A 9 7.44 -15.17 -2.68
N ALA A 10 6.43 -14.30 -2.61
CA ALA A 10 6.60 -12.85 -2.50
C ALA A 10 7.34 -12.46 -1.21
N MET A 11 7.04 -13.12 -0.09
CA MET A 11 7.71 -12.88 1.19
C MET A 11 9.18 -13.30 1.19
N GLU A 12 9.52 -14.41 0.52
CA GLU A 12 10.89 -14.89 0.38
C GLU A 12 11.75 -13.95 -0.47
N ARG A 13 11.17 -13.39 -1.55
CA ARG A 13 11.86 -12.53 -2.53
C ARG A 13 11.69 -11.03 -2.29
N ARG A 14 11.10 -10.63 -1.16
CA ARG A 14 10.84 -9.22 -0.87
C ARG A 14 12.12 -8.39 -0.78
N GLU A 15 12.03 -7.16 -1.25
CA GLU A 15 13.12 -6.21 -1.25
C GLU A 15 12.96 -5.20 -0.10
N LYS A 16 14.06 -4.93 0.61
CA LYS A 16 14.05 -3.91 1.66
C LYS A 16 13.94 -2.53 1.04
N ILE A 17 13.08 -1.71 1.63
CA ILE A 17 12.94 -0.30 1.29
C ILE A 17 13.12 0.55 2.54
N ASP A 18 13.45 1.82 2.35
CA ASP A 18 13.61 2.77 3.44
C ASP A 18 12.26 3.18 4.05
N PHE A 19 12.25 3.50 5.35
CA PHE A 19 11.04 3.90 6.07
C PHE A 19 10.41 5.21 5.56
N SER A 20 11.21 6.09 4.94
CA SER A 20 10.70 7.29 4.27
C SER A 20 9.87 6.97 3.03
N LEU A 21 9.92 5.73 2.53
CA LEU A 21 9.33 5.27 1.28
C LEU A 21 9.78 6.10 0.07
N GLN A 22 10.90 6.84 0.17
CA GLN A 22 11.46 7.56 -0.96
C GLN A 22 11.86 6.57 -2.07
N GLY A 23 11.51 6.91 -3.32
CA GLY A 23 11.70 6.02 -4.46
C GLY A 23 10.58 5.00 -4.72
N ILE A 24 9.52 4.98 -3.90
CA ILE A 24 8.27 4.27 -4.24
C ILE A 24 7.48 5.08 -5.27
N SER A 25 7.02 4.40 -6.32
CA SER A 25 6.16 4.96 -7.38
C SER A 25 4.69 4.59 -7.18
N GLN A 26 3.78 5.35 -7.81
CA GLN A 26 2.36 4.99 -7.82
C GLN A 26 2.18 3.62 -8.49
N TYR A 27 1.28 2.82 -7.92
CA TYR A 27 0.97 1.44 -8.28
C TYR A 27 2.08 0.43 -8.03
N GLU A 28 3.12 0.81 -7.31
CA GLU A 28 4.14 -0.14 -6.90
C GLU A 28 3.58 -1.13 -5.86
N LEU A 29 3.84 -2.41 -6.07
CA LEU A 29 3.42 -3.49 -5.18
C LEU A 29 4.27 -3.50 -3.91
N LEU A 30 3.58 -3.42 -2.77
CA LEU A 30 4.16 -3.40 -1.44
C LEU A 30 3.64 -4.56 -0.59
N LEU A 31 4.51 -5.04 0.28
CA LEU A 31 4.27 -6.07 1.28
C LEU A 31 4.32 -5.43 2.66
N THR A 32 3.29 -5.59 3.49
CA THR A 32 3.30 -5.11 4.88
C THR A 32 4.11 -6.06 5.77
N ALA A 33 5.04 -5.55 6.56
CA ALA A 33 5.97 -6.36 7.36
C ALA A 33 5.31 -7.22 8.46
N TYR A 34 4.15 -6.80 8.96
CA TYR A 34 3.29 -7.51 9.92
C TYR A 34 1.95 -6.78 9.87
N SER A 35 0.96 -7.32 9.20
CA SER A 35 -0.34 -6.67 9.12
C SER A 35 -1.12 -7.00 10.40
N SER A 36 -1.49 -5.98 11.18
CA SER A 36 -2.46 -6.11 12.28
C SER A 36 -3.84 -6.57 11.79
N CYS A 37 -4.07 -6.54 10.47
CA CYS A 37 -5.25 -7.04 9.78
C CYS A 37 -5.19 -8.55 9.47
N GLY A 38 -4.14 -9.27 9.91
CA GLY A 38 -3.96 -10.71 9.75
C GLY A 38 -2.95 -11.09 8.67
N ASP A 39 -2.47 -12.34 8.73
CA ASP A 39 -1.52 -12.89 7.75
C ASP A 39 -2.25 -13.44 6.53
N GLY A 40 -1.81 -13.07 5.33
CA GLY A 40 -2.38 -13.59 4.08
C GLY A 40 -2.21 -12.65 2.89
N PHE A 41 -2.39 -13.19 1.69
CA PHE A 41 -2.24 -12.45 0.43
C PHE A 41 -3.13 -11.21 0.40
N GLU A 42 -4.39 -11.35 0.81
CA GLU A 42 -5.42 -10.31 0.77
C GLU A 42 -5.20 -9.16 1.75
N ASN A 43 -4.39 -9.36 2.79
CA ASN A 43 -4.16 -8.36 3.84
C ASN A 43 -2.75 -7.77 3.78
N ALA A 44 -1.78 -8.56 3.31
CA ALA A 44 -0.38 -8.20 3.37
C ALA A 44 0.16 -7.62 2.06
N ILE A 45 -0.50 -7.85 0.92
CA ILE A 45 -0.04 -7.40 -0.40
C ILE A 45 -1.03 -6.40 -0.98
N GLY A 46 -0.51 -5.23 -1.33
CA GLY A 46 -1.28 -4.22 -2.04
C GLY A 46 -0.40 -3.31 -2.89
N TYR A 47 -0.97 -2.69 -3.93
CA TYR A 47 -0.26 -1.67 -4.68
C TYR A 47 -0.55 -0.26 -4.16
N CYS A 48 0.47 0.59 -4.19
CA CYS A 48 0.42 1.91 -3.59
C CYS A 48 -0.40 2.90 -4.42
N LEU A 49 -1.45 3.45 -3.82
CA LEU A 49 -2.28 4.49 -4.44
C LEU A 49 -1.83 5.89 -4.07
N GLN A 50 -1.52 6.11 -2.79
CA GLN A 50 -1.14 7.39 -2.23
C GLN A 50 -0.27 7.21 -0.98
N ILE A 51 0.69 8.12 -0.80
CA ILE A 51 1.50 8.29 0.39
C ILE A 51 1.21 9.70 0.91
N ARG A 52 0.70 9.78 2.14
CA ARG A 52 0.61 11.04 2.90
C ARG A 52 1.83 11.13 3.80
N GLU A 53 2.68 12.10 3.54
CA GLU A 53 3.98 12.25 4.18
C GLU A 53 3.82 13.02 5.49
N GLY A 54 4.19 12.38 6.61
CA GLY A 54 4.24 13.04 7.91
C GLY A 54 5.31 14.13 7.90
N THR A 55 4.98 15.31 8.41
CA THR A 55 5.90 16.45 8.42
C THR A 55 6.70 16.56 9.73
N GLY A 56 6.35 15.75 10.74
CA GLY A 56 6.83 15.91 12.11
C GLY A 56 6.08 16.96 12.92
N GLU A 57 5.42 17.92 12.25
CA GLU A 57 4.46 18.86 12.87
C GLU A 57 3.06 18.23 12.96
N GLU A 58 2.64 17.59 11.86
CA GLU A 58 1.39 16.83 11.73
C GLU A 58 1.78 15.38 11.44
N GLY A 59 1.76 14.54 12.47
CA GLY A 59 2.15 13.13 12.42
C GLY A 59 3.65 12.88 12.16
N SER A 60 4.25 11.96 12.91
CA SER A 60 5.64 11.52 12.66
C SER A 60 5.76 10.53 11.51
N ASP A 61 4.69 9.79 11.24
CA ASP A 61 4.70 8.61 10.36
C ASP A 61 3.90 8.85 9.08
N ASN A 62 4.36 8.25 7.99
CA ASN A 62 3.63 8.26 6.73
C ASN A 62 2.36 7.41 6.83
N GLN A 63 1.32 7.85 6.13
CA GLN A 63 0.15 7.04 5.85
C GLN A 63 0.17 6.57 4.41
N VAL A 64 -0.07 5.28 4.20
CA VAL A 64 0.01 4.66 2.88
C VAL A 64 -1.32 4.02 2.55
N PHE A 65 -1.93 4.47 1.46
CA PHE A 65 -3.14 3.89 0.92
C PHE A 65 -2.77 2.80 -0.07
N LEU A 66 -3.18 1.57 0.23
CA LEU A 66 -2.97 0.42 -0.63
C LEU A 66 -4.30 -0.08 -1.18
N ARG A 67 -4.34 -0.39 -2.49
CA ARG A 67 -5.34 -1.28 -3.04
C ARG A 67 -4.93 -2.72 -2.72
N HIS A 68 -5.82 -3.50 -2.13
CA HIS A 68 -5.63 -4.93 -1.91
C HIS A 68 -6.29 -5.75 -3.00
N SER A 69 -5.94 -7.04 -3.07
CA SER A 69 -6.41 -7.93 -4.13
C SER A 69 -7.93 -8.12 -4.21
N ASP A 70 -8.65 -7.89 -3.10
CA ASP A 70 -10.11 -7.92 -2.98
C ASP A 70 -10.78 -6.62 -3.45
N GLY A 71 -10.03 -5.72 -4.09
CA GLY A 71 -10.52 -4.42 -4.53
C GLY A 71 -10.66 -3.39 -3.42
N SER A 72 -10.43 -3.73 -2.15
CA SER A 72 -10.54 -2.78 -1.04
C SER A 72 -9.36 -1.80 -1.02
N ILE A 73 -9.62 -0.57 -0.57
CA ILE A 73 -8.57 0.41 -0.26
C ILE A 73 -8.44 0.45 1.25
N ARG A 74 -7.21 0.27 1.74
CA ARG A 74 -6.91 0.34 3.17
C ARG A 74 -5.76 1.30 3.40
N VAL A 75 -5.91 2.14 4.41
CA VAL A 75 -4.85 3.00 4.90
C VAL A 75 -4.04 2.25 5.95
N HIS A 76 -2.73 2.30 5.79
CA HIS A 76 -1.73 1.73 6.69
C HIS A 76 -0.93 2.87 7.30
N HIS A 77 -0.74 2.82 8.61
CA HIS A 77 0.02 3.80 9.38
C HIS A 77 0.98 3.05 10.30
N GLN A 78 2.15 3.62 10.59
CA GLN A 78 3.17 2.99 11.44
C GLN A 78 3.56 1.57 10.99
N GLN A 79 3.46 1.32 9.68
CA GLN A 79 3.67 0.02 9.07
C GLN A 79 5.00 0.05 8.30
N ALA A 80 5.86 -0.93 8.57
CA ALA A 80 7.01 -1.17 7.70
C ALA A 80 6.55 -1.88 6.43
N PHE A 81 7.10 -1.46 5.29
CA PHE A 81 6.80 -2.05 3.98
C PHE A 81 8.05 -2.67 3.37
N TYR A 82 7.84 -3.66 2.52
CA TYR A 82 8.83 -4.21 1.60
C TYR A 82 8.32 -4.04 0.18
N ARG A 83 9.23 -3.92 -0.78
CA ARG A 83 8.88 -3.94 -2.19
C ARG A 83 8.77 -5.39 -2.67
N VAL A 84 7.77 -5.65 -3.49
CA VAL A 84 7.65 -6.93 -4.20
C VAL A 84 8.67 -6.94 -5.35
N ALA A 85 9.49 -7.98 -5.42
CA ALA A 85 10.45 -8.17 -6.51
C ALA A 85 9.76 -8.19 -7.87
N ASP A 86 10.41 -7.63 -8.89
CA ASP A 86 9.85 -7.51 -10.24
C ASP A 86 9.38 -8.85 -10.83
N SER A 87 10.09 -9.95 -10.51
CA SER A 87 9.74 -11.29 -10.98
C SER A 87 8.38 -11.80 -10.49
N GLU A 88 7.86 -11.26 -9.40
CA GLU A 88 6.59 -11.70 -8.79
C GLU A 88 5.40 -10.81 -9.20
N LYS A 89 5.65 -9.61 -9.74
CA LYS A 89 4.63 -8.58 -9.94
C LYS A 89 3.47 -9.07 -10.80
N ASP A 90 3.76 -9.65 -11.96
CA ASP A 90 2.73 -10.12 -12.90
C ASP A 90 1.84 -11.21 -12.28
N GLN A 91 2.46 -12.14 -11.55
CA GLN A 91 1.72 -13.21 -10.88
C GLN A 91 0.81 -12.64 -9.80
N ILE A 92 1.29 -11.71 -8.99
CA ILE A 92 0.53 -11.07 -7.93
C ILE A 92 -0.63 -10.27 -8.51
N LEU A 93 -0.37 -9.40 -9.50
CA LEU A 93 -1.41 -8.55 -10.11
C LEU A 93 -2.50 -9.37 -10.81
N SER A 94 -2.20 -10.58 -11.27
CA SER A 94 -3.22 -11.46 -11.86
C SER A 94 -4.29 -11.94 -10.86
N LEU A 95 -4.04 -11.79 -9.55
CA LEU A 95 -4.99 -12.12 -8.47
C LEU A 95 -5.82 -10.93 -7.98
N PHE A 96 -5.59 -9.74 -8.53
CA PHE A 96 -6.30 -8.53 -8.13
C PHE A 96 -7.60 -8.36 -8.93
N GLU A 97 -8.67 -7.98 -8.24
CA GLU A 97 -9.93 -7.60 -8.88
C GLU A 97 -9.83 -6.32 -9.70
N ILE A 98 -9.03 -5.36 -9.22
CA ILE A 98 -8.75 -4.09 -9.89
C ILE A 98 -7.25 -4.01 -10.13
N LYS A 99 -6.84 -3.76 -11.38
CA LYS A 99 -5.42 -3.60 -11.73
C LYS A 99 -5.06 -2.12 -11.85
N PRO A 100 -3.77 -1.76 -11.81
CA PRO A 100 -3.31 -0.39 -12.00
C PRO A 100 -3.89 0.32 -13.23
N ASP A 101 -4.03 -0.38 -14.35
CA ASP A 101 -4.57 0.18 -15.59
C ASP A 101 -6.09 0.46 -15.53
N ASP A 102 -6.80 -0.18 -14.59
CA ASP A 102 -8.23 0.00 -14.36
C ASP A 102 -8.52 1.10 -13.32
N GLU A 103 -7.49 1.67 -12.68
CA GLU A 103 -7.65 2.70 -11.65
C GLU A 103 -8.08 4.04 -12.25
N ARG A 104 -8.95 4.74 -11.51
CA ARG A 104 -9.34 6.11 -11.86
C ARG A 104 -8.22 7.05 -11.44
N LYS A 105 -7.64 7.76 -12.42
CA LYS A 105 -6.52 8.69 -12.21
C LYS A 105 -6.85 9.87 -11.29
N ASP A 106 -8.11 10.27 -11.25
CA ASP A 106 -8.60 11.40 -10.46
C ASP A 106 -9.38 10.95 -9.21
N MET A 107 -8.97 9.82 -8.60
CA MET A 107 -9.63 9.33 -7.40
C MET A 107 -9.16 10.09 -6.16
N ASP A 108 -10.11 10.77 -5.53
CA ASP A 108 -9.99 11.28 -4.18
C ASP A 108 -9.98 10.13 -3.17
N LEU A 109 -8.97 10.08 -2.32
CA LEU A 109 -8.89 9.11 -1.24
C LEU A 109 -9.31 9.76 0.06
N CYS A 110 -10.33 9.19 0.69
CA CYS A 110 -10.86 9.65 1.96
C CYS A 110 -10.34 8.74 3.08
N CYS A 111 -9.83 9.34 4.14
CA CYS A 111 -9.49 8.60 5.35
C CYS A 111 -10.72 8.39 6.24
N PRO A 112 -10.65 7.50 7.26
CA PRO A 112 -11.76 7.26 8.18
C PRO A 112 -12.34 8.52 8.84
N ASN A 113 -11.48 9.53 9.09
CA ASN A 113 -11.87 10.80 9.71
C ASN A 113 -12.36 11.87 8.70
N GLY A 114 -12.61 11.50 7.44
CA GLY A 114 -13.21 12.39 6.44
C GLY A 114 -12.22 13.29 5.66
N ILE A 115 -10.93 13.21 5.96
CA ILE A 115 -9.90 14.00 5.25
C ILE A 115 -9.67 13.37 3.88
N THR A 116 -9.97 14.16 2.85
CA THR A 116 -9.93 13.76 1.46
C THR A 116 -8.77 14.44 0.75
N GLU A 117 -7.93 13.66 0.09
CA GLU A 117 -6.76 14.17 -0.63
C GLU A 117 -6.60 13.49 -1.99
N SER A 118 -6.12 14.25 -2.96
CA SER A 118 -5.85 13.80 -4.33
C SER A 118 -4.36 13.80 -4.64
N GLY A 119 -3.89 12.85 -5.43
CA GLY A 119 -2.49 12.74 -5.87
C GLY A 119 -1.69 11.64 -5.17
N PHE A 120 -0.51 11.33 -5.70
CA PHE A 120 0.29 10.20 -5.21
C PHE A 120 1.07 10.52 -3.93
N ARG A 121 1.80 11.65 -3.87
CA ARG A 121 2.49 12.11 -2.67
C ARG A 121 1.92 13.45 -2.25
N VAL A 122 1.35 13.47 -1.06
CA VAL A 122 0.74 14.67 -0.46
C VAL A 122 1.25 14.83 0.96
N LYS A 123 1.19 16.04 1.49
CA LYS A 123 1.50 16.27 2.91
C LYS A 123 0.38 15.71 3.77
N LEU A 124 0.73 15.18 4.95
CA LEU A 124 -0.28 14.81 5.93
C LEU A 124 -1.01 16.07 6.41
N ALA A 125 -2.34 16.02 6.42
CA ALA A 125 -3.21 17.06 6.93
C ALA A 125 -4.16 16.41 7.95
N GLY A 126 -3.89 16.56 9.24
CA GLY A 126 -4.65 15.89 10.31
C GLY A 126 -4.31 14.41 10.50
N ASN A 127 -4.71 13.88 11.66
CA ASN A 127 -4.57 12.46 11.97
C ASN A 127 -5.81 11.68 11.56
N CYS A 128 -5.64 10.74 10.63
CA CYS A 128 -6.71 9.89 10.09
C CYS A 128 -7.37 8.94 11.08
N TYR A 129 -6.81 8.81 12.29
CA TYR A 129 -7.29 7.95 13.38
C TYR A 129 -7.40 8.70 14.72
N SER A 130 -7.53 10.03 14.68
CA SER A 130 -7.84 10.84 15.87
C SER A 130 -9.16 10.42 16.49
#